data_AF-A0A191ZFR4-F1
#
_entry.id   AF-A0A191ZFR4-F1
#
_cell.length_a   1.000
_cell.length_b   1.000
_cell.length_c   1.000
_cell.angle_alpha   90.00
_cell.angle_beta   90.00
_cell.angle_gamma   90.00
#
_symmetry.space_group_name_H-M   'P 1'
#
loop_
_entity.id
_entity.type
_entity.pdbx_description
1 polymer ?
#
loop_
_entity_poly.entity_id
_entity_poly.type
_entity_poly.pdbx_seq_one_letter_code
_entity_poly.pdbx_strand_id
1 'polypeptide(L)'
;MDALTFIVELTKAAAWPLATITLAVMFRGELRRLLSRIKKGKVGSAEFEFENEVEKLAEQIVTKAPGGEAILLEPATVQSATANPRETLLSAWIEIEVALKSLAKKHGLLTTQTRYNSMALIRALARAELLPRAYVPGFMALRRLRNTAAHEVDFSPSEEAILGYLEIAEELKQLVLGAINAC
;
A
#
# COMPACT_ATOMS: atom_id res chain seq x y z
N MET A 1 10.79 54.08 -39.10
CA MET A 1 10.66 53.88 -37.64
C MET A 1 11.80 54.64 -36.99
N ASP A 2 11.50 55.47 -36.00
CA ASP A 2 12.53 56.18 -35.26
C ASP A 2 13.38 55.19 -34.47
N ALA A 3 14.71 55.41 -34.45
CA ALA A 3 15.66 54.53 -33.77
C ALA A 3 15.31 54.32 -32.29
N LEU A 4 14.69 55.33 -31.66
CA LEU A 4 14.20 55.27 -30.29
C LEU A 4 13.05 54.27 -30.13
N THR A 5 12.14 54.19 -31.10
CA THR A 5 10.99 53.28 -31.06
C THR A 5 11.42 51.83 -31.17
N PHE A 6 12.42 51.55 -32.02
CA PHE A 6 13.00 50.21 -32.15
C PHE A 6 13.65 49.72 -30.85
N ILE A 7 14.40 50.58 -30.16
CA ILE A 7 15.04 50.25 -28.88
C ILE A 7 13.96 49.96 -27.81
N VAL A 8 12.88 50.76 -27.76
CA VAL A 8 11.79 50.55 -26.81
C VAL A 8 11.08 49.22 -27.04
N GLU A 9 10.79 48.85 -28.30
CA GLU A 9 10.13 47.58 -28.62
C GLU A 9 11.03 46.38 -28.34
N LEU A 10 12.33 46.48 -28.66
CA LEU A 10 13.31 45.43 -28.37
C LEU A 10 13.45 45.21 -26.86
N THR A 11 13.45 46.29 -26.07
CA THR A 11 13.54 46.21 -24.61
C THR A 11 12.28 45.60 -24.01
N LYS A 12 11.09 45.95 -24.53
CA LYS A 12 9.82 45.33 -24.09
C LYS A 12 9.77 43.83 -24.39
N ALA A 13 10.27 43.41 -25.56
CA ALA A 13 10.33 42.01 -25.94
C ALA A 13 11.39 41.23 -25.13
N ALA A 14 12.52 41.86 -24.81
CA ALA A 14 13.63 41.23 -24.07
C ALA A 14 13.50 41.34 -22.54
N ALA A 15 12.58 42.14 -22.01
CA ALA A 15 12.38 42.29 -20.57
C ALA A 15 11.89 40.98 -19.92
N TRP A 16 10.92 40.28 -20.53
CA TRP A 16 10.35 39.06 -19.94
C TRP A 16 11.30 37.84 -20.01
N PRO A 17 12.04 37.55 -21.09
CA PRO A 17 13.01 36.45 -21.12
C PRO A 17 14.16 36.73 -20.16
N LEU A 18 14.64 37.97 -20.11
CA LEU A 18 15.72 38.34 -19.22
C LEU A 18 15.29 38.24 -17.75
N ALA A 19 14.09 38.71 -17.40
CA ALA A 19 13.53 38.57 -16.06
C ALA A 19 13.33 37.09 -15.66
N THR A 20 12.79 36.26 -16.56
CA THR A 20 12.57 34.82 -16.30
C THR A 20 13.88 34.05 -16.15
N ILE A 21 14.89 34.31 -16.99
CA ILE A 21 16.23 33.72 -16.86
C ILE A 21 16.89 34.18 -15.56
N THR A 22 16.81 35.48 -15.24
CA THR A 22 17.38 36.04 -14.00
C THR A 22 16.76 35.39 -12.77
N LEU A 23 15.43 35.27 -12.72
CA LEU A 23 14.71 34.57 -11.65
C LEU A 23 15.10 33.10 -11.59
N ALA A 24 15.12 32.39 -12.72
CA ALA A 24 15.48 30.97 -12.76
C ALA A 24 16.91 30.73 -12.26
N VAL A 25 17.88 31.60 -12.59
CA VAL A 25 19.27 31.49 -12.14
C VAL A 25 19.40 31.86 -10.67
N MET A 26 18.73 32.92 -10.20
CA MET A 26 18.74 33.36 -8.81
C MET A 26 18.15 32.29 -7.88
N PHE A 27 17.05 31.66 -8.30
CA PHE A 27 16.35 30.64 -7.54
C PHE A 27 16.72 29.19 -7.90
N ARG A 28 17.74 28.96 -8.75
CA ARG A 28 18.12 27.61 -9.21
C ARG A 28 18.41 26.65 -8.06
N GLY A 29 18.99 27.15 -6.97
CA GLY A 29 19.31 26.35 -5.79
C GLY A 29 18.05 25.90 -5.04
N GLU A 30 17.09 26.81 -4.89
CA GLU A 30 15.81 26.55 -4.22
C GLU A 30 14.90 25.66 -5.09
N LEU A 31 14.80 25.94 -6.39
CA LEU A 31 14.11 25.10 -7.36
C LEU A 31 14.68 23.68 -7.35
N ARG A 32 16.01 23.52 -7.36
CA ARG A 32 16.65 22.20 -7.29
C ARG A 32 16.38 21.51 -5.95
N ARG A 33 16.33 22.26 -4.84
CA ARG A 33 16.01 21.72 -3.51
C ARG A 33 14.54 21.25 -3.44
N LEU A 34 13.61 22.01 -3.97
CA LEU A 34 12.19 21.67 -4.04
C LEU A 34 11.95 20.47 -4.97
N LEU A 35 12.52 20.48 -6.16
CA LEU A 35 12.46 19.36 -7.11
C LEU A 35 13.10 18.10 -6.53
N SER A 36 14.22 18.22 -5.79
CA SER A 36 14.83 17.07 -5.12
C SER A 36 13.96 16.50 -4.01
N ARG A 37 13.17 17.31 -3.30
CA ARG A 37 12.24 16.82 -2.27
C ARG A 37 11.07 16.08 -2.89
N ILE A 38 10.53 16.59 -3.99
CA ILE A 38 9.47 15.92 -4.77
C ILE A 38 9.98 14.59 -5.33
N LYS A 39 11.23 14.55 -5.84
CA LYS A 39 11.83 13.35 -6.43
C LYS A 39 12.17 12.28 -5.38
N LYS A 40 12.62 12.67 -4.18
CA LYS A 40 12.99 11.73 -3.10
C LYS A 40 11.79 11.11 -2.38
N GLY A 41 10.62 11.74 -2.42
CA GLY A 41 9.41 11.21 -1.80
C GLY A 41 8.49 10.38 -2.72
N LYS A 42 8.87 10.14 -3.98
CA LYS A 42 7.98 9.52 -4.99
C LYS A 42 8.52 8.30 -5.72
N VAL A 43 9.79 7.94 -5.59
CA VAL A 43 10.41 6.89 -6.45
C VAL A 43 11.33 5.98 -5.61
N GLY A 44 10.82 5.36 -4.55
CA GLY A 44 11.62 4.46 -3.70
C GLY A 44 11.33 4.51 -2.20
N SER A 45 10.56 5.48 -1.71
CA SER A 45 10.17 5.49 -0.29
C SER A 45 9.04 4.49 -0.01
N ALA A 46 8.06 4.40 -0.91
CA ALA A 46 6.90 3.54 -0.72
C ALA A 46 7.24 2.06 -0.89
N GLU A 47 8.11 1.71 -1.84
CA GLU A 47 8.60 0.35 -2.03
C GLU A 47 9.42 -0.10 -0.81
N PHE A 48 10.38 0.72 -0.38
CA PHE A 48 11.19 0.40 0.80
C PHE A 48 10.37 0.32 2.09
N GLU A 49 9.40 1.23 2.27
CA GLU A 49 8.48 1.18 3.42
C GLU A 49 7.61 -0.09 3.36
N PHE A 50 7.13 -0.46 2.18
CA PHE A 50 6.37 -1.69 1.97
C PHE A 50 7.20 -2.93 2.33
N GLU A 51 8.42 -3.05 1.79
CA GLU A 51 9.33 -4.18 2.05
C GLU A 51 9.62 -4.32 3.55
N ASN A 52 9.98 -3.22 4.20
CA ASN A 52 10.29 -3.18 5.63
C ASN A 52 9.07 -3.51 6.50
N GLU A 53 7.88 -3.03 6.12
CA GLU A 53 6.64 -3.37 6.84
C GLU A 53 6.23 -4.83 6.63
N VAL A 54 6.45 -5.43 5.45
CA VAL A 54 6.24 -6.86 5.20
C VAL A 54 7.17 -7.69 6.06
N GLU A 55 8.47 -7.39 6.08
CA GLU A 55 9.48 -8.10 6.88
C GLU A 55 9.11 -8.08 8.38
N LYS A 56 8.82 -6.89 8.91
CA LYS A 56 8.38 -6.74 10.31
C LYS A 56 7.09 -7.50 10.62
N LEU A 57 6.17 -7.56 9.66
CA LEU A 57 4.91 -8.25 9.85
C LEU A 57 5.10 -9.77 9.83
N ALA A 58 5.96 -10.28 8.95
CA ALA A 58 6.33 -11.70 8.91
C ALA A 58 6.89 -12.15 10.27
N GLU A 59 7.84 -11.41 10.84
CA GLU A 59 8.41 -11.70 12.17
C GLU A 59 7.34 -11.75 13.28
N GLN A 60 6.37 -10.83 13.25
CA GLN A 60 5.32 -10.74 14.27
C GLN A 60 4.27 -11.83 14.18
N ILE A 61 4.05 -12.39 12.98
CA ILE A 61 3.01 -13.38 12.72
C ILE A 61 3.58 -14.79 12.90
N VAL A 62 4.78 -15.06 12.36
CA VAL A 62 5.52 -16.32 12.57
C VAL A 62 5.73 -16.62 14.05
N THR A 63 6.01 -15.60 14.87
CA THR A 63 6.18 -15.77 16.33
C THR A 63 4.89 -16.10 17.08
N LYS A 64 3.72 -15.95 16.45
CA LYS A 64 2.40 -16.16 17.08
C LYS A 64 1.67 -17.41 16.60
N ALA A 65 2.06 -17.98 15.46
CA ALA A 65 1.43 -19.16 14.88
C ALA A 65 1.68 -20.42 15.73
N PRO A 66 0.63 -21.16 16.15
CA PRO A 66 0.81 -22.46 16.77
C PRO A 66 1.13 -23.49 15.68
N GLY A 67 2.42 -23.77 15.48
CA GLY A 67 2.91 -24.80 14.55
C GLY A 67 3.46 -24.21 13.25
N GLY A 68 4.61 -23.53 13.34
CA GLY A 68 5.29 -22.81 12.24
C GLY A 68 5.76 -23.68 11.07
N GLU A 69 4.83 -24.34 10.39
CA GLU A 69 5.03 -24.79 9.02
C GLU A 69 4.91 -23.59 8.09
N ALA A 70 5.95 -23.38 7.28
CA ALA A 70 5.93 -22.39 6.22
C ALA A 70 4.79 -22.72 5.26
N ILE A 71 3.86 -21.78 5.09
CA ILE A 71 2.75 -21.94 4.16
C ILE A 71 3.32 -21.87 2.74
N LEU A 72 3.24 -22.98 2.02
CA LEU A 72 3.60 -23.05 0.61
C LEU A 72 2.53 -22.34 -0.22
N LEU A 73 2.92 -21.25 -0.87
CA LEU A 73 2.08 -20.58 -1.87
C LEU A 73 1.89 -21.47 -3.10
N GLU A 74 0.67 -21.49 -3.63
CA GLU A 74 0.36 -22.19 -4.87
C GLU A 74 1.20 -21.62 -6.04
N PRO A 75 1.77 -22.46 -6.92
CA PRO A 75 2.61 -22.01 -8.04
C PRO A 75 1.92 -21.02 -8.98
N ALA A 76 0.59 -21.13 -9.13
CA ALA A 76 -0.21 -20.21 -9.91
C ALA A 76 -0.22 -18.80 -9.30
N THR A 77 -0.30 -18.70 -7.97
CA THR A 77 -0.27 -17.41 -7.24
C THR A 77 1.08 -16.72 -7.41
N VAL A 78 2.17 -17.47 -7.36
CA VAL A 78 3.53 -16.96 -7.60
C VAL A 78 3.66 -16.41 -9.03
N GLN A 79 3.17 -17.16 -10.04
CA GLN A 79 3.21 -16.68 -11.43
C GLN A 79 2.36 -15.43 -11.66
N SER A 80 1.16 -15.36 -11.06
CA SER A 80 0.31 -14.16 -11.11
C SER A 80 0.99 -12.96 -10.44
N ALA A 81 1.70 -13.18 -9.34
CA ALA A 81 2.45 -12.14 -8.64
C ALA A 81 3.54 -11.53 -9.54
N THR A 82 4.28 -12.35 -10.29
CA THR A 82 5.28 -11.88 -11.25
C THR A 82 4.66 -11.09 -12.41
N ALA A 83 3.47 -11.50 -12.88
CA ALA A 83 2.80 -10.87 -14.02
C ALA A 83 2.10 -9.55 -13.66
N ASN A 84 1.39 -9.51 -12.54
CA ASN A 84 0.70 -8.32 -12.04
C ASN A 84 0.74 -8.29 -10.50
N PRO A 85 1.80 -7.72 -9.90
CA PRO A 85 1.97 -7.66 -8.45
C PRO A 85 0.79 -6.97 -7.76
N ARG A 86 0.40 -5.78 -8.26
CA ARG A 86 -0.65 -4.97 -7.64
C ARG A 86 -1.99 -5.71 -7.57
N GLU A 87 -2.39 -6.34 -8.67
CA GLU A 87 -3.64 -7.10 -8.74
C GLU A 87 -3.60 -8.31 -7.81
N THR A 88 -2.46 -9.00 -7.75
CA THR A 88 -2.28 -10.19 -6.92
C THR A 88 -2.36 -9.85 -5.42
N LEU A 89 -1.65 -8.81 -4.97
CA LEU A 89 -1.71 -8.33 -3.58
C LEU A 89 -3.13 -7.90 -3.18
N LEU A 90 -3.84 -7.24 -4.10
CA LEU A 90 -5.21 -6.81 -3.89
C LEU A 90 -6.19 -8.00 -3.79
N SER A 91 -6.02 -9.00 -4.66
CA SER A 91 -6.85 -10.20 -4.70
C SER A 91 -6.69 -11.02 -3.42
N ALA A 92 -5.46 -11.19 -2.94
CA ALA A 92 -5.18 -11.86 -1.68
C ALA A 92 -5.90 -11.20 -0.48
N TRP A 93 -5.92 -9.85 -0.43
CA TRP A 93 -6.69 -9.14 0.60
C TRP A 93 -8.21 -9.35 0.47
N ILE A 94 -8.74 -9.37 -0.76
CA ILE A 94 -10.18 -9.59 -1.00
C ILE A 94 -10.60 -10.97 -0.47
N GLU A 95 -9.80 -12.01 -0.67
CA GLU A 95 -10.09 -13.35 -0.15
C GLU A 95 -10.24 -13.36 1.38
N ILE A 96 -9.34 -12.67 2.09
CA ILE A 96 -9.44 -12.50 3.55
C ILE A 96 -10.72 -11.77 3.92
N GLU A 97 -11.08 -10.69 3.21
CA GLU A 97 -12.32 -9.95 3.49
C GLU A 97 -13.57 -10.82 3.29
N VAL A 98 -13.58 -11.67 2.27
CA VAL A 98 -14.67 -12.63 2.02
C VAL A 98 -14.75 -13.65 3.15
N ALA A 99 -13.61 -14.19 3.61
CA ALA A 99 -13.55 -15.13 4.73
C ALA A 99 -14.07 -14.46 6.03
N LEU A 100 -13.61 -13.25 6.34
CA LEU A 100 -14.05 -12.48 7.52
C LEU A 100 -15.56 -12.20 7.49
N LYS A 101 -16.09 -11.82 6.33
CA LYS A 101 -17.55 -11.61 6.15
C LYS A 101 -18.32 -12.90 6.34
N SER A 102 -17.81 -14.01 5.83
CA SER A 102 -18.44 -15.33 5.97
C SER A 102 -18.47 -15.77 7.44
N LEU A 103 -17.36 -15.62 8.17
CA LEU A 103 -17.30 -15.88 9.61
C LEU A 103 -18.31 -15.01 10.38
N ALA A 104 -18.32 -13.70 10.12
CA ALA A 104 -19.25 -12.80 10.79
C ALA A 104 -20.72 -13.11 10.46
N LYS A 105 -21.02 -13.51 9.22
CA LYS A 105 -22.36 -13.93 8.80
C LYS A 105 -22.80 -15.19 9.55
N LYS A 106 -21.92 -16.20 9.65
CA LYS A 106 -22.19 -17.47 10.35
C LYS A 106 -22.57 -17.24 11.82
N HIS A 107 -21.96 -16.25 12.47
CA HIS A 107 -22.24 -15.88 13.86
C HIS A 107 -23.26 -14.76 14.05
N GLY A 108 -24.01 -14.38 13.01
CA GLY A 108 -25.08 -13.39 13.12
C GLY A 108 -24.61 -11.96 13.43
N LEU A 109 -23.31 -11.66 13.24
CA LEU A 109 -22.74 -10.33 13.49
C LEU A 109 -23.04 -9.34 12.36
N LEU A 110 -23.42 -9.84 11.18
CA LEU A 110 -23.87 -9.04 10.05
C LEU A 110 -25.40 -8.90 10.07
N THR A 111 -25.88 -7.76 10.53
CA THR A 111 -27.28 -7.34 10.36
C THR A 111 -27.48 -6.72 8.98
N THR A 112 -28.66 -6.94 8.38
CA THR A 112 -29.05 -6.44 7.03
C THR A 112 -28.92 -4.93 6.85
N GLN A 113 -28.82 -4.16 7.93
CA GLN A 113 -28.65 -2.70 7.90
C GLN A 113 -27.22 -2.21 8.14
N THR A 114 -26.28 -3.09 8.50
CA THR A 114 -24.96 -2.65 8.98
C THR A 114 -23.89 -2.89 7.94
N ARG A 115 -23.49 -1.81 7.25
CA ARG A 115 -22.26 -1.79 6.46
C ARG A 115 -21.06 -1.66 7.40
N TYR A 116 -20.41 -2.77 7.71
CA TYR A 116 -19.12 -2.72 8.38
C TYR A 116 -18.02 -2.34 7.38
N ASN A 117 -17.21 -1.35 7.75
CA ASN A 117 -15.87 -1.26 7.16
C ASN A 117 -15.03 -2.45 7.67
N SER A 118 -14.00 -2.85 6.92
CA SER A 118 -13.22 -4.07 7.21
C SER A 118 -12.63 -4.07 8.63
N MET A 119 -12.30 -2.90 9.20
CA MET A 119 -11.77 -2.79 10.56
C MET A 119 -12.83 -2.99 11.63
N ALA A 120 -14.02 -2.42 11.44
CA ALA A 120 -15.12 -2.60 12.36
C ALA A 120 -15.52 -4.09 12.42
N LEU A 121 -15.47 -4.78 11.27
CA LEU A 121 -15.68 -6.21 11.19
C LEU A 121 -14.64 -7.02 11.97
N ILE A 122 -13.34 -6.78 11.72
CA ILE A 122 -12.24 -7.47 12.42
C ILE A 122 -12.33 -7.26 13.94
N ARG A 123 -12.60 -6.03 14.38
CA ARG A 123 -12.78 -5.72 15.81
C ARG A 123 -14.02 -6.38 16.40
N ALA A 124 -15.12 -6.47 15.65
CA ALA A 124 -16.32 -7.16 16.10
C ALA A 124 -16.04 -8.66 16.30
N LEU A 125 -15.39 -9.30 15.33
CA LEU A 125 -14.97 -10.70 15.40
C LEU A 125 -14.03 -10.97 16.58
N ALA A 126 -13.04 -10.10 16.80
CA ALA A 126 -12.10 -10.23 17.92
C ALA A 126 -12.75 -9.95 19.30
N ARG A 127 -13.79 -9.11 19.36
CA ARG A 127 -14.59 -8.91 20.58
C ARG A 127 -15.49 -10.10 20.89
N ALA A 128 -15.99 -10.76 19.85
CA ALA A 128 -16.78 -11.99 19.96
C ALA A 128 -15.90 -13.24 20.19
N GLU A 129 -14.58 -13.08 20.37
CA GLU A 129 -13.62 -14.17 20.59
C GLU A 129 -13.53 -15.18 19.44
N LEU A 130 -14.08 -14.84 18.27
CA LEU A 130 -13.99 -15.64 17.04
C LEU A 130 -12.67 -15.48 16.30
N LEU A 131 -11.89 -14.45 16.67
CA LEU A 131 -10.53 -14.24 16.20
C LEU A 131 -9.63 -13.90 17.39
N PRO A 132 -8.43 -14.50 17.50
CA PRO A 132 -7.52 -14.14 18.58
C PRO A 132 -7.08 -12.68 18.44
N ARG A 133 -7.19 -11.92 19.52
CA ARG A 133 -6.87 -10.47 19.54
C ARG A 133 -5.43 -10.17 19.13
N ALA A 134 -4.52 -11.12 19.31
CA ALA A 134 -3.11 -11.03 18.95
C ALA A 134 -2.86 -10.83 17.44
N TYR A 135 -3.79 -11.24 16.57
CA TYR A 135 -3.72 -11.13 15.12
C TYR A 135 -4.37 -9.85 14.57
N VAL A 136 -5.15 -9.11 15.37
CA VAL A 136 -5.79 -7.86 14.94
C VAL A 136 -4.78 -6.84 14.37
N PRO A 137 -3.61 -6.60 15.00
CA PRO A 137 -2.58 -5.74 14.42
C PRO A 137 -2.10 -6.23 13.05
N GLY A 138 -2.04 -7.55 12.83
CA GLY A 138 -1.61 -8.12 11.55
C GLY A 138 -2.57 -7.83 10.41
N PHE A 139 -3.88 -8.02 10.63
CA PHE A 139 -4.90 -7.61 9.65
C PHE A 139 -4.87 -6.11 9.37
N MET A 140 -4.57 -5.29 10.38
CA MET A 140 -4.46 -3.84 10.21
C MET A 140 -3.24 -3.45 9.35
N ALA A 141 -2.08 -4.08 9.60
CA ALA A 141 -0.86 -3.86 8.84
C ALA A 141 -1.03 -4.31 7.39
N LEU A 142 -1.54 -5.52 7.16
CA LEU A 142 -1.77 -6.06 5.81
C LEU A 142 -2.71 -5.17 4.98
N ARG A 143 -3.78 -4.65 5.60
CA ARG A 143 -4.68 -3.68 4.96
C ARG A 143 -3.96 -2.39 4.55
N ARG A 144 -3.04 -1.88 5.38
CA ARG A 144 -2.28 -0.67 5.06
C ARG A 144 -1.36 -0.91 3.87
N LEU A 145 -0.65 -2.04 3.87
CA LEU A 145 0.20 -2.47 2.76
C LEU A 145 -0.57 -2.58 1.43
N ARG A 146 -1.76 -3.18 1.46
CA ARG A 146 -2.67 -3.21 0.29
C ARG A 146 -3.07 -1.81 -0.17
N ASN A 147 -3.30 -0.88 0.75
CA ASN A 147 -3.62 0.50 0.37
C ASN A 147 -2.41 1.18 -0.28
N THR A 148 -1.20 1.01 0.25
CA THR A 148 0.04 1.53 -0.35
C THR A 148 0.20 1.03 -1.78
N ALA A 149 0.10 -0.29 -1.98
CA ALA A 149 0.18 -0.91 -3.30
C ALA A 149 -0.86 -0.39 -4.31
N ALA A 150 -2.06 -0.01 -3.83
CA ALA A 150 -3.15 0.47 -4.68
C ALA A 150 -3.05 1.96 -5.05
N HIS A 151 -2.40 2.79 -4.24
CA HIS A 151 -2.35 4.24 -4.46
C HIS A 151 -1.08 4.69 -5.19
N GLU A 152 0.01 3.93 -5.12
CA GLU A 152 1.28 4.26 -5.76
C GLU A 152 1.26 3.92 -7.25
N VAL A 153 1.47 4.94 -8.10
CA VAL A 153 1.35 4.82 -9.57
C VAL A 153 2.46 3.94 -10.15
N ASP A 154 3.69 4.12 -9.66
CA ASP A 154 4.92 3.39 -10.06
C ASP A 154 5.33 2.35 -9.01
N PHE A 155 4.37 1.59 -8.48
CA PHE A 155 4.62 0.59 -7.44
C PHE A 155 5.33 -0.66 -8.00
N SER A 156 6.60 -0.84 -7.64
CA SER A 156 7.42 -1.99 -8.06
C SER A 156 8.30 -2.51 -6.91
N PRO A 157 7.70 -3.08 -5.84
CA PRO A 157 8.45 -3.70 -4.74
C PRO A 157 9.24 -4.93 -5.22
N SER A 158 10.21 -5.37 -4.39
CA SER A 158 10.93 -6.62 -4.64
C SER A 158 10.02 -7.85 -4.67
N GLU A 159 10.44 -8.87 -5.42
CA GLU A 159 9.74 -10.16 -5.49
C GLU A 159 9.61 -10.79 -4.10
N GLU A 160 10.67 -10.72 -3.29
CA GLU A 160 10.70 -11.22 -1.91
C GLU A 160 9.60 -10.58 -1.04
N ALA A 161 9.38 -9.27 -1.14
CA ALA A 161 8.34 -8.62 -0.36
C ALA A 161 6.93 -8.89 -0.88
N ILE A 162 6.76 -9.12 -2.18
CA ILE A 162 5.48 -9.57 -2.74
C ILE A 162 5.14 -10.95 -2.19
N LEU A 163 6.10 -11.89 -2.22
CA LEU A 163 5.91 -13.24 -1.69
C LEU A 163 5.65 -13.23 -0.19
N GLY A 164 6.43 -12.47 0.59
CA GLY A 164 6.23 -12.34 2.03
C GLY A 164 4.84 -11.78 2.38
N TYR A 165 4.34 -10.80 1.62
CA TYR A 165 2.97 -10.31 1.79
C TYR A 165 1.95 -11.44 1.53
N LEU A 166 2.13 -12.22 0.47
CA LEU A 166 1.20 -13.29 0.08
C LEU A 166 1.20 -14.43 1.11
N GLU A 167 2.35 -14.79 1.67
CA GLU A 167 2.47 -15.77 2.74
C GLU A 167 1.70 -15.33 3.99
N ILE A 168 1.90 -14.09 4.43
CA ILE A 168 1.18 -13.52 5.58
C ILE A 168 -0.33 -13.46 5.29
N ALA A 169 -0.72 -13.08 4.06
CA ALA A 169 -2.10 -13.04 3.66
C ALA A 169 -2.75 -14.43 3.71
N GLU A 170 -2.05 -15.46 3.24
CA GLU A 170 -2.52 -16.84 3.29
C GLU A 170 -2.64 -17.33 4.73
N GLU A 171 -1.67 -17.02 5.60
CA GLU A 171 -1.72 -17.40 7.02
C GLU A 171 -2.93 -16.79 7.72
N LEU A 172 -3.16 -15.50 7.54
CA LEU A 172 -4.31 -14.81 8.11
C LEU A 172 -5.63 -15.34 7.51
N LYS A 173 -5.64 -15.75 6.25
CA LYS A 173 -6.80 -16.40 5.62
C LYS A 173 -7.09 -17.75 6.28
N GLN A 174 -6.08 -18.60 6.43
CA GLN A 174 -6.21 -19.91 7.05
C GLN A 174 -6.65 -19.81 8.51
N LEU A 175 -6.17 -18.82 9.26
CA LEU A 175 -6.65 -18.53 10.62
C LEU A 175 -8.17 -18.29 10.64
N VAL A 176 -8.68 -17.48 9.71
CA VAL A 176 -10.12 -17.18 9.62
C VAL A 176 -10.92 -18.40 9.18
N LEU A 177 -10.41 -19.15 8.20
CA LEU A 177 -11.05 -20.39 7.73
C LEU A 177 -11.10 -21.46 8.83
N GLY A 178 -10.02 -21.60 9.62
CA GLY A 178 -9.98 -22.47 10.79
C GLY A 178 -11.05 -22.11 11.81
N ALA A 179 -11.25 -20.83 12.10
CA ALA A 179 -12.31 -20.36 12.99
C ALA A 179 -13.72 -20.66 12.43
N ILE A 180 -13.91 -20.60 11.11
CA ILE A 180 -15.18 -20.99 10.46
C ILE A 180 -15.44 -22.49 10.64
N ASN A 181 -14.42 -23.33 10.44
CA ASN A 181 -14.55 -24.79 10.47
C ASN A 181 -14.64 -25.38 11.88
N ALA A 182 -14.14 -24.67 12.89
CA ALA A 182 -14.23 -25.06 14.30
C ALA A 182 -15.63 -24.85 14.92
N CYS A 183 -16.56 -24.22 14.19
CA CYS A 183 -17.94 -23.96 14.60
C CYS A 183 -18.92 -24.91 13.89
#